data_AF-A0A9W6T674-F1
#
_entry.id   AF-A0A9W6T674-F1
#
_cell.length_a   1.000
_cell.length_b   1.000
_cell.length_c   1.000
_cell.angle_alpha   90.00
_cell.angle_beta   90.00
_cell.angle_gamma   90.00
#
_symmetry.space_group_name_H-M   'P 1'
#
loop_
_entity.id
_entity.type
_entity.pdbx_description
1 polymer ?
#
loop_
_entity_poly.entity_id
_entity_poly.type
_entity_poly.pdbx_seq_one_letter_code
_entity_poly.pdbx_strand_id
1 'polypeptide(L)'
;MFLSILDILIGDNVEQNDIQKALIKARSRVQFVPWSSAAINLSIGSRSPFLSRSQLLNPAIHKQQQQHQLQQQQQVSGLMLSNTTSINNLFNKILKDYDSFMKRGAYLNWYQNKEYEKLNGDIMAEFSDSREIFHKVIQEYKNCESISYLDDDDEDEDVDLEEYN
;
A
#
# COMPACT_ATOMS: atom_id res chain seq x y z
N MET A 1 1.73 -7.02 9.58
CA MET A 1 2.73 -6.05 10.09
C MET A 1 2.87 -4.88 9.12
N PHE A 2 3.43 -3.76 9.56
CA PHE A 2 3.76 -2.62 8.71
C PHE A 2 5.21 -2.66 8.25
N LEU A 3 5.45 -2.43 6.96
CA LEU A 3 6.80 -2.24 6.41
C LEU A 3 7.19 -0.76 6.50
N SER A 4 6.25 0.13 6.15
CA SER A 4 6.45 1.58 6.19
C SER A 4 5.13 2.32 6.38
N ILE A 5 5.20 3.50 7.00
CA ILE A 5 4.07 4.41 7.21
C ILE A 5 4.50 5.83 6.88
N LEU A 6 3.66 6.53 6.13
CA LEU A 6 3.71 7.96 5.89
C LEU A 6 2.35 8.57 6.22
N ASP A 7 2.32 9.40 7.26
CA ASP A 7 1.17 10.19 7.65
C ASP A 7 1.30 11.62 7.11
N ILE A 8 0.23 12.11 6.49
CA ILE A 8 0.12 13.48 6.00
C ILE A 8 -1.01 14.16 6.76
N LEU A 9 -0.67 15.18 7.52
CA LEU A 9 -1.62 16.02 8.24
C LEU A 9 -1.78 17.35 7.51
N ILE A 10 -3.02 17.73 7.23
CA ILE A 10 -3.35 18.98 6.54
C ILE A 10 -4.28 19.82 7.41
N GLY A 11 -3.79 20.96 7.89
CA GLY A 11 -4.56 21.87 8.74
C GLY A 11 -3.76 23.09 9.19
N ASP A 12 -4.47 24.19 9.45
CA ASP A 12 -3.84 25.50 9.65
C ASP A 12 -3.49 25.80 11.13
N ASN A 13 -4.04 25.02 12.08
CA ASN A 13 -3.81 25.16 13.53
C ASN A 13 -3.46 23.81 14.17
N VAL A 14 -2.28 23.26 13.87
CA VAL A 14 -1.80 22.02 14.51
C VAL A 14 -0.60 22.31 15.40
N GLU A 15 -0.74 22.08 16.70
CA GLU A 15 0.34 22.27 17.67
C GLU A 15 1.38 21.14 17.61
N GLN A 16 2.67 21.52 17.55
CA GLN A 16 3.77 20.55 17.43
C GLN A 16 3.89 19.60 18.62
N ASN A 17 3.59 20.06 19.84
CA ASN A 17 3.64 19.23 21.05
C ASN A 17 2.61 18.10 21.03
N ASP A 18 1.41 18.39 20.52
CA ASP A 18 0.34 17.39 20.43
C ASP A 18 0.61 16.37 19.33
N ILE A 19 1.22 16.81 18.23
CA ILE A 19 1.73 15.91 17.17
C ILE A 19 2.75 14.92 17.75
N GLN A 20 3.73 15.39 18.51
CA GLN A 20 4.76 14.51 19.08
C GLN A 20 4.16 13.49 20.04
N LYS A 21 3.24 13.91 20.91
CA LYS A 21 2.52 13.01 21.82
C LYS A 21 1.70 11.97 21.05
N ALA A 22 1.00 12.40 20.00
CA ALA A 22 0.22 11.52 19.14
C ALA A 22 1.11 10.50 18.41
N LEU A 23 2.26 10.94 17.89
CA LEU A 23 3.21 10.08 17.18
C LEU A 23 3.79 8.99 18.09
N ILE A 24 4.19 9.34 19.31
CA ILE A 24 4.67 8.36 20.30
C ILE A 24 3.59 7.34 20.61
N LYS A 25 2.33 7.79 20.78
CA LYS A 25 1.18 6.92 21.05
C LYS A 25 0.80 6.07 19.85
N ALA A 26 0.96 6.55 18.63
CA ALA A 26 0.73 5.79 17.41
C ALA A 26 1.81 4.70 17.26
N ARG A 27 3.08 5.06 17.45
CA ARG A 27 4.21 4.13 17.39
C ARG A 27 4.06 2.94 18.35
N SER A 28 3.52 3.15 19.55
CA SER A 28 3.31 2.05 20.50
C SER A 28 2.15 1.10 20.15
N ARG A 29 1.27 1.49 19.22
CA ARG A 29 0.12 0.68 18.77
C ARG A 29 0.37 -0.08 17.48
N VAL A 30 1.40 0.32 16.73
CA VAL A 30 1.72 -0.22 15.42
C VAL A 30 2.83 -1.26 15.57
N GLN A 31 2.67 -2.39 14.90
CA GLN A 31 3.70 -3.43 14.80
C GLN A 31 4.38 -3.35 13.44
N PHE A 32 5.66 -2.99 13.45
CA PHE A 32 6.53 -3.03 12.28
C PHE A 32 7.15 -4.42 12.10
N VAL A 33 7.58 -4.69 10.89
CA VAL A 33 8.44 -5.86 10.59
C VAL A 33 9.76 -5.73 11.38
N PRO A 34 10.35 -6.85 11.83
CA PRO A 34 11.42 -6.82 12.82
C PRO A 34 12.78 -6.40 12.25
N TRP A 35 12.98 -6.51 10.95
CA TRP A 35 14.19 -6.13 10.22
C TRP A 35 14.21 -4.66 9.77
N SER A 36 13.09 -3.94 9.90
CA SER A 36 12.97 -2.52 9.49
C SER A 36 12.88 -1.59 10.71
N SER A 37 13.28 -0.34 10.52
CA SER A 37 13.11 0.69 11.54
C SER A 37 11.63 1.01 11.76
N ALA A 38 11.21 0.98 13.03
CA ALA A 38 9.84 1.33 13.46
C ALA A 38 9.60 2.85 13.47
N ALA A 39 9.73 3.47 12.29
CA ALA A 39 9.55 4.91 12.08
C ALA A 39 8.22 5.20 11.36
N ILE A 40 7.50 6.21 11.86
CA ILE A 40 6.32 6.78 11.21
C ILE A 40 6.75 8.12 10.63
N ASN A 41 6.80 8.23 9.30
CA ASN A 41 7.12 9.47 8.63
C ASN A 41 5.91 10.40 8.70
N LEU A 42 6.11 11.64 9.12
CA LEU A 42 5.03 12.62 9.24
C LEU A 42 5.33 13.85 8.40
N SER A 43 4.38 14.22 7.55
CA SER A 43 4.42 15.47 6.78
C SER A 43 3.23 16.34 7.18
N ILE A 44 3.48 17.63 7.39
CA ILE A 44 2.45 18.61 7.74
C ILE A 44 2.32 19.58 6.58
N GLY A 45 1.09 19.76 6.08
CA GLY A 45 0.76 20.70 5.01
C GLY A 45 -0.32 21.68 5.43
N SER A 46 -0.32 22.87 4.83
CA SER A 46 -1.43 23.83 4.95
C SER A 46 -2.53 23.48 3.96
N ARG A 47 -3.78 23.86 4.25
CA ARG A 47 -4.85 23.70 3.27
C ARG A 47 -4.66 24.69 2.11
N SER A 48 -5.16 24.32 0.93
CA SER A 48 -5.15 25.24 -0.21
C SER A 48 -6.08 26.43 0.06
N PRO A 49 -5.62 27.68 -0.17
CA PRO A 49 -6.42 28.88 0.06
C PRO A 49 -7.60 29.01 -0.92
N PHE A 50 -7.58 28.27 -2.03
CA PHE A 50 -8.64 28.30 -3.04
C PHE A 50 -9.79 27.34 -2.73
N LEU A 51 -9.61 26.43 -1.77
CA LEU A 51 -10.65 25.51 -1.32
C LEU A 51 -11.56 26.21 -0.30
N SER A 52 -12.35 27.17 -0.79
CA SER A 52 -13.43 27.75 -0.01
C SER A 52 -14.55 26.70 0.13
N ARG A 53 -14.72 26.10 1.31
CA ARG A 53 -15.80 25.14 1.58
C ARG A 53 -17.20 25.71 1.28
N SER A 54 -17.33 27.03 1.22
CA SER A 54 -18.54 27.76 0.84
C SER A 54 -18.95 27.61 -0.64
N GLN A 55 -18.10 27.09 -1.53
CA GLN A 55 -18.44 26.90 -2.95
C GLN A 55 -19.04 25.52 -3.27
N LEU A 56 -18.97 24.57 -2.33
CA LEU A 56 -19.53 23.21 -2.49
C LEU A 56 -20.89 23.03 -1.80
N LEU A 57 -21.42 24.07 -1.16
CA LEU A 57 -22.72 24.06 -0.50
C LEU A 57 -23.62 25.13 -1.13
N ASN A 58 -24.81 24.69 -1.52
CA ASN A 58 -25.83 25.48 -2.22
C ASN A 58 -26.07 26.84 -1.52
N PRO A 59 -25.96 28.00 -2.21
CA PRO A 59 -26.00 29.34 -1.58
C PRO A 59 -27.32 29.72 -0.89
N ALA A 60 -28.36 28.89 -0.98
CA ALA A 60 -29.69 29.13 -0.41
C ALA A 60 -29.78 28.97 1.12
N ILE A 61 -28.78 28.39 1.81
CA ILE A 61 -28.84 28.07 3.26
C ILE A 61 -28.07 29.10 4.11
N HIS A 62 -27.62 30.22 3.53
CA HIS A 62 -26.58 31.05 4.14
C HIS A 62 -27.00 32.08 5.22
N LYS A 63 -28.27 32.19 5.62
CA LYS A 63 -28.69 33.31 6.51
C LYS A 63 -28.89 32.98 8.00
N GLN A 64 -28.78 31.73 8.46
CA GLN A 64 -29.05 31.41 9.89
C GLN A 64 -27.90 30.81 10.70
N GLN A 65 -26.71 30.58 10.13
CA GLN A 65 -25.60 29.95 10.85
C GLN A 65 -24.30 30.76 10.77
N GLN A 66 -24.30 32.00 11.28
CA GLN A 66 -23.07 32.79 11.40
C GLN A 66 -22.17 32.35 12.56
N GLN A 67 -22.70 31.65 13.59
CA GLN A 67 -21.88 31.16 14.71
C GLN A 67 -21.14 29.83 14.41
N HIS A 68 -21.57 29.05 13.41
CA HIS A 68 -20.92 27.77 13.05
C HIS A 68 -19.81 27.89 11.99
N GLN A 69 -19.60 29.07 11.40
CA GLN A 69 -18.58 29.24 10.34
C GLN A 69 -17.15 29.30 10.90
N LEU A 70 -16.97 29.80 12.13
CA LEU A 70 -15.65 29.85 12.79
C LEU A 70 -15.16 28.47 13.26
N GLN A 71 -16.06 27.55 13.64
CA GLN A 71 -15.67 26.18 14.02
C GLN A 71 -15.26 25.31 12.82
N GLN A 72 -15.74 25.61 11.60
CA GLN A 72 -15.40 24.83 10.41
C GLN A 72 -13.98 25.11 9.86
N GLN A 73 -13.35 26.22 10.25
CA GLN A 73 -11.96 26.54 9.90
C GLN A 73 -10.94 25.66 10.65
N GLN A 74 -11.36 24.91 11.67
CA GLN A 74 -10.48 24.05 12.49
C GLN A 74 -10.47 22.57 12.07
N GLN A 75 -10.93 22.23 10.86
CA GLN A 75 -10.87 20.82 10.44
C GLN A 75 -9.45 20.45 10.01
N VAL A 76 -8.78 19.65 10.83
CA VAL A 76 -7.55 18.95 10.44
C VAL A 76 -7.96 17.72 9.61
N SER A 77 -7.31 17.51 8.47
CA SER A 77 -7.44 16.28 7.67
C SER A 77 -6.19 15.42 7.87
N GLY A 78 -6.37 14.10 7.92
CA GLY A 78 -5.26 13.15 7.97
C GLY A 78 -5.37 12.13 6.84
N LEU A 79 -4.24 11.79 6.23
CA LEU A 79 -4.10 10.71 5.26
C LEU A 79 -2.92 9.83 5.69
N MET A 80 -3.15 8.53 5.81
CA MET A 80 -2.10 7.54 6.08
C MET A 80 -1.85 6.74 4.80
N LEU A 81 -0.61 6.79 4.31
CA LEU A 81 -0.10 5.90 3.28
C LEU A 81 0.72 4.83 4.00
N SER A 82 0.31 3.58 3.89
CA SER A 82 0.95 2.48 4.59
C SER A 82 1.24 1.32 3.67
N ASN A 83 2.45 0.76 3.79
CA ASN A 83 2.80 -0.51 3.22
C ASN A 83 2.65 -1.59 4.30
N THR A 84 1.78 -2.57 4.08
CA THR A 84 1.44 -3.62 5.05
C THR A 84 1.41 -4.99 4.41
N THR A 85 1.87 -6.00 5.16
CA THR A 85 1.78 -7.41 4.75
C THR A 85 0.34 -7.92 4.67
N SER A 86 -0.62 -7.19 5.27
CA SER A 86 -2.05 -7.51 5.26
C SER A 86 -2.66 -7.60 3.86
N ILE A 87 -2.03 -6.97 2.85
CA ILE A 87 -2.46 -7.06 1.44
C ILE A 87 -2.49 -8.49 0.91
N ASN A 88 -1.68 -9.39 1.51
CA ASN A 88 -1.66 -10.81 1.18
C ASN A 88 -3.04 -11.47 1.23
N ASN A 89 -3.92 -11.04 2.14
CA ASN A 89 -5.27 -11.61 2.23
C ASN A 89 -6.09 -11.34 0.95
N LEU A 90 -5.95 -10.13 0.38
CA LEU A 90 -6.60 -9.77 -0.87
C LEU A 90 -5.98 -10.54 -2.03
N PHE A 91 -4.65 -10.61 -2.10
CA PHE A 91 -3.96 -11.35 -3.16
C PHE A 91 -4.31 -12.84 -3.17
N ASN A 92 -4.37 -13.48 -2.00
CA ASN A 92 -4.80 -14.88 -1.90
C ASN A 92 -6.25 -15.07 -2.36
N LYS A 93 -7.14 -14.08 -2.15
CA LYS A 93 -8.51 -14.13 -2.67
C LYS A 93 -8.52 -14.06 -4.19
N ILE A 94 -7.80 -13.10 -4.77
CA ILE A 94 -7.69 -12.93 -6.23
C ILE A 94 -7.10 -14.19 -6.87
N LEU A 95 -6.07 -14.77 -6.28
CA LEU A 95 -5.43 -16.00 -6.79
C LEU A 95 -6.41 -17.18 -6.80
N LYS A 96 -7.21 -17.34 -5.75
CA LYS A 96 -8.25 -18.39 -5.69
C LYS A 96 -9.32 -18.20 -6.76
N ASP A 97 -9.78 -16.96 -6.94
CA ASP A 97 -10.79 -16.63 -7.96
C ASP A 97 -10.22 -16.90 -9.37
N TYR A 98 -8.98 -16.47 -9.63
CA TYR A 98 -8.25 -16.74 -10.87
C TYR A 98 -8.12 -18.23 -11.14
N ASP A 99 -7.62 -19.02 -10.18
CA ASP A 99 -7.47 -20.47 -10.33
C ASP A 99 -8.82 -21.15 -10.60
N SER A 100 -9.91 -20.66 -10.01
CA SER A 100 -11.26 -21.15 -10.27
C SER A 100 -11.73 -20.85 -11.69
N PHE A 101 -11.45 -19.66 -12.24
CA PHE A 101 -11.78 -19.31 -13.62
C PHE A 101 -10.95 -20.11 -14.62
N MET A 102 -9.64 -20.25 -14.39
CA MET A 102 -8.74 -21.01 -15.27
C MET A 102 -9.10 -22.49 -15.31
N LYS A 103 -9.39 -23.12 -14.16
CA LYS A 103 -9.82 -24.53 -14.10
C LYS A 103 -11.10 -24.79 -14.88
N ARG A 104 -12.00 -23.82 -14.95
CA ARG A 104 -13.28 -23.92 -15.67
C ARG A 104 -13.18 -23.55 -17.14
N GLY A 105 -12.02 -23.08 -17.59
CA GLY A 105 -11.86 -22.56 -18.95
C GLY A 105 -12.74 -21.32 -19.22
N ALA A 106 -13.12 -20.56 -18.18
CA ALA A 106 -14.11 -19.49 -18.30
C ALA A 106 -13.50 -18.21 -18.88
N TYR A 107 -14.17 -17.63 -19.89
CA TYR A 107 -13.80 -16.36 -20.55
C TYR A 107 -12.49 -16.36 -21.35
N LEU A 108 -11.81 -17.50 -21.54
CA LEU A 108 -10.55 -17.55 -22.30
C LEU A 108 -10.72 -17.28 -23.80
N ASN A 109 -11.92 -17.52 -24.36
CA ASN A 109 -12.23 -17.26 -25.76
C ASN A 109 -11.97 -15.80 -26.18
N TRP A 110 -12.05 -14.84 -25.25
CA TRP A 110 -11.77 -13.42 -25.52
C TRP A 110 -10.28 -13.12 -25.65
N TYR A 111 -9.43 -13.96 -25.06
CA TYR A 111 -7.99 -13.79 -25.03
C TYR A 111 -7.27 -14.64 -26.09
N GLN A 112 -7.89 -15.72 -26.54
CA GLN A 112 -7.40 -16.56 -27.65
C GLN A 112 -7.59 -15.84 -28.99
N ASN A 113 -6.76 -14.82 -29.26
CA ASN A 113 -6.69 -14.18 -30.56
C ASN A 113 -5.58 -14.84 -31.41
N LYS A 114 -5.99 -15.44 -32.54
CA LYS A 114 -5.11 -16.13 -33.48
C LYS A 114 -4.00 -15.24 -34.07
N GLU A 115 -4.19 -13.93 -34.10
CA GLU A 115 -3.14 -13.00 -34.53
C GLU A 115 -2.08 -12.79 -33.45
N TYR A 116 -2.50 -12.73 -32.18
CA TYR A 116 -1.60 -12.58 -31.04
C TYR A 116 -0.71 -13.80 -30.88
N GLU A 117 -1.30 -15.01 -30.91
CA GLU A 117 -0.55 -16.26 -30.74
C GLU A 117 0.56 -16.47 -31.77
N LYS A 118 0.39 -15.92 -32.98
CA LYS A 118 1.40 -16.02 -34.05
C LYS A 118 2.58 -15.07 -33.88
N LEU A 119 2.37 -13.93 -33.23
CA LEU A 119 3.35 -12.86 -33.09
C LEU A 119 4.08 -12.90 -31.75
N ASN A 120 3.35 -13.24 -30.68
CA ASN A 120 3.81 -13.07 -29.30
C ASN A 120 3.94 -14.39 -28.51
N GLY A 121 3.40 -15.51 -29.02
CA GLY A 121 3.50 -16.82 -28.38
C GLY A 121 2.20 -17.27 -27.69
N ASP A 122 2.28 -18.34 -26.89
CA ASP A 122 1.11 -18.92 -26.23
C ASP A 122 0.65 -18.06 -25.04
N ILE A 123 -0.52 -17.44 -25.18
CA ILE A 123 -1.16 -16.62 -24.13
C ILE A 123 -1.40 -17.41 -22.83
N MET A 124 -1.56 -18.73 -22.92
CA MET A 124 -1.71 -19.57 -21.72
C MET A 124 -0.42 -19.68 -20.92
N ALA A 125 0.72 -19.73 -21.62
CA ALA A 125 2.02 -19.75 -20.98
C ALA A 125 2.24 -18.42 -20.23
N GLU A 126 1.96 -17.29 -20.86
CA GLU A 126 2.08 -15.96 -20.21
C GLU A 126 1.19 -15.82 -18.96
N PHE A 127 -0.03 -16.36 -19.03
CA PHE A 127 -0.93 -16.39 -17.88
C PHE A 127 -0.40 -17.27 -16.75
N SER A 128 0.18 -18.43 -17.07
CA SER A 128 0.83 -19.31 -16.08
C SER A 128 2.03 -18.62 -15.42
N ASP A 129 2.87 -17.98 -16.21
CA ASP A 129 4.06 -17.27 -15.74
C ASP A 129 3.68 -16.10 -14.83
N SER A 130 2.69 -15.31 -15.25
CA SER A 130 2.15 -14.20 -14.46
C SER A 130 1.57 -14.68 -13.12
N ARG A 131 0.87 -15.82 -13.12
CA ARG A 131 0.34 -16.43 -11.89
C ARG A 131 1.46 -16.88 -10.96
N GLU A 132 2.53 -17.47 -11.50
CA GLU A 132 3.69 -17.87 -10.70
C GLU A 132 4.37 -16.66 -10.06
N ILE A 133 4.63 -15.60 -10.83
CA ILE A 133 5.20 -14.35 -10.32
C ILE A 133 4.32 -13.76 -9.22
N PHE A 134 3.00 -13.71 -9.43
CA PHE A 134 2.07 -13.21 -8.43
C PHE A 134 2.08 -14.06 -7.15
N HIS A 135 2.20 -15.38 -7.29
CA HIS A 135 2.36 -16.27 -6.14
C HIS A 135 3.69 -16.02 -5.40
N LYS A 136 4.80 -15.77 -6.12
CA LYS A 136 6.09 -15.39 -5.51
C LYS A 136 5.97 -14.12 -4.68
N VAL A 137 5.31 -13.08 -5.19
CA VAL A 137 5.05 -11.83 -4.43
C VAL A 137 4.26 -12.11 -3.15
N ILE A 138 3.24 -12.97 -3.19
CA ILE A 138 2.49 -13.35 -1.97
C ILE A 138 3.40 -14.02 -0.94
N GLN A 139 4.30 -14.91 -1.39
CA GLN A 139 5.24 -15.59 -0.50
C GLN A 139 6.27 -14.60 0.07
N GLU A 140 6.79 -13.70 -0.76
CA GLU A 140 7.71 -12.65 -0.34
C GLU A 140 7.10 -11.80 0.79
N TYR A 141 5.86 -11.31 0.65
CA TYR A 141 5.18 -10.58 1.72
C TYR A 141 4.95 -11.41 2.99
N LYS A 142 4.88 -12.76 2.91
CA LYS A 142 4.83 -13.61 4.10
C LYS A 142 6.20 -13.75 4.74
N ASN A 143 7.24 -13.94 3.93
CA ASN A 143 8.62 -14.05 4.39
C ASN A 143 9.06 -12.75 5.08
N CYS A 144 8.59 -11.59 4.61
CA CYS A 144 8.79 -10.28 5.25
C CYS A 144 8.34 -10.21 6.72
N GLU A 145 7.46 -11.10 7.20
CA GLU A 145 7.06 -11.11 8.61
C GLU A 145 8.08 -11.81 9.52
N SER A 146 9.02 -12.57 8.95
CA SER A 146 10.06 -13.29 9.68
C SER A 146 11.25 -12.38 10.01
N ILE A 147 11.97 -12.73 11.09
CA ILE A 147 13.23 -12.05 11.46
C ILE A 147 14.36 -12.39 10.47
N SER A 148 14.35 -13.63 9.96
CA SER A 148 15.34 -14.21 9.04
C SER A 148 15.22 -13.68 7.62
N TYR A 149 14.30 -12.75 7.35
CA TYR A 149 14.02 -12.26 6.01
C TYR A 149 15.25 -11.68 5.30
N LEU A 150 16.17 -11.07 6.06
CA LEU A 150 17.42 -10.52 5.51
C LEU A 150 18.59 -11.52 5.55
N ASP A 151 18.44 -12.63 6.26
CA ASP A 151 19.51 -13.63 6.39
C ASP A 151 19.56 -14.55 5.15
N ASP A 152 18.50 -14.57 4.34
CA ASP A 152 18.38 -15.38 3.11
C ASP A 152 19.25 -14.83 1.95
N ASP A 153 19.81 -13.61 2.05
CA ASP A 153 20.63 -12.97 0.99
C ASP A 153 22.14 -13.25 1.11
N ASP A 154 22.62 -13.77 2.26
CA ASP A 154 24.06 -13.97 2.53
C ASP A 154 24.60 -15.34 2.03
N GLU A 155 23.75 -16.26 1.57
CA GLU A 155 24.16 -17.62 1.15
C GLU A 155 24.62 -17.72 -0.34
N ASP A 156 24.47 -16.67 -1.14
CA ASP A 156 24.78 -16.69 -2.58
C ASP A 156 26.17 -16.12 -2.98
N GLU A 157 26.98 -15.62 -2.03
CA GLU A 157 28.32 -15.02 -2.32
C GLU A 157 29.54 -15.93 -2.04
N ASP A 158 29.37 -17.12 -1.46
CA ASP A 158 30.49 -18.02 -1.10
C ASP A 158 30.61 -19.24 -2.03
N VAL A 159 30.85 -19.03 -3.34
CA VAL A 159 31.26 -20.13 -4.24
C VAL A 159 32.42 -19.71 -5.15
N ASP A 160 33.52 -20.48 -5.02
CA ASP A 160 34.72 -20.58 -5.88
C ASP A 160 35.89 -19.60 -5.66
N LEU A 161 36.57 -19.74 -4.51
CA LEU A 161 38.01 -19.46 -4.41
C LEU A 161 38.74 -20.59 -3.69
N GLU A 162 38.81 -21.80 -4.26
CA GLU A 162 39.86 -22.77 -3.88
C GLU A 162 39.95 -23.95 -4.87
N GLU A 163 40.59 -23.74 -6.03
CA GLU A 163 41.20 -24.85 -6.78
C GLU A 163 42.59 -24.42 -7.29
N TYR A 164 43.54 -24.34 -6.37
CA TYR A 164 44.97 -24.49 -6.67
C TYR A 164 45.63 -25.30 -5.56
N ASN A 165 45.80 -26.59 -5.79
CA ASN A 165 46.98 -27.40 -5.41
C ASN A 165 46.95 -28.77 -6.09
#